data_AF-A0A9D8VQR1-F1
#
_entry.id   AF-A0A9D8VQR1-F1
#
_cell.length_a   1.000
_cell.length_b   1.000
_cell.length_c   1.000
_cell.angle_alpha   90.00
_cell.angle_beta   90.00
_cell.angle_gamma   90.00
#
_symmetry.space_group_name_H-M   'P 1'
#
loop_
_entity.id
_entity.type
_entity.pdbx_description
1 polymer ?
#
loop_
_entity_poly.entity_id
_entity_poly.type
_entity_poly.pdbx_seq_one_letter_code
_entity_poly.pdbx_strand_id
1 'polypeptide(L)' 'MQRAFPWDDAIGFGLGIMHLPPSAFWAMTPRELAAAMSVVQGHRTGPPPRAALRQMLSAFPDTPCGKRVSDHG' A
#
# COMPACT_ATOMS: atom_id res chain seq x y z
N MET A 1 -7.18 7.99 -5.92
CA MET A 1 -6.19 8.73 -5.11
C MET A 1 -5.20 7.73 -4.54
N GLN A 2 -3.94 7.74 -4.96
CA GLN A 2 -2.90 6.90 -4.34
C GLN A 2 -2.77 7.33 -2.87
N ARG A 3 -3.13 6.44 -1.95
CA ARG A 3 -2.97 6.70 -0.52
C ARG A 3 -1.47 6.63 -0.22
N ALA A 4 -0.94 7.66 0.44
CA ALA A 4 0.44 7.66 0.92
C ALA A 4 0.68 6.40 1.76
N PHE A 5 1.90 5.87 1.72
CA PHE A 5 2.27 4.72 2.51
C PHE A 5 2.00 4.99 4.00
N PRO A 6 1.32 4.07 4.72
CA PRO A 6 0.92 4.30 6.10
C PRO A 6 2.10 4.11 7.05
N TRP A 7 2.88 5.17 7.26
CA TRP A 7 4.07 5.15 8.11
C TRP A 7 3.78 4.80 9.57
N ASP A 8 2.69 5.31 10.12
CA ASP A 8 2.32 5.08 11.53
C ASP A 8 2.09 3.60 11.81
N ASP A 9 1.37 2.91 10.91
CA ASP A 9 1.10 1.47 11.02
C ASP A 9 2.38 0.65 10.90
N ALA A 10 3.27 1.02 9.97
CA ALA A 10 4.54 0.32 9.74
C ALA A 10 5.50 0.45 10.94
N ILE A 11 5.63 1.66 11.50
CA ILE A 11 6.49 1.94 12.65
C ILE A 11 5.90 1.32 13.92
N GLY A 12 4.59 1.42 14.12
CA GLY A 12 3.90 0.80 15.25
C GLY A 12 4.02 -0.72 15.25
N PHE A 13 3.95 -1.35 14.07
CA PHE A 13 4.18 -2.78 13.93
C PHE A 13 5.64 -3.16 14.20
N GLY A 14 6.59 -2.43 13.61
CA GLY A 14 8.02 -2.67 13.73
C GLY A 14 8.58 -2.51 15.14
N LEU A 15 8.33 -1.35 15.75
CA LEU A 15 8.91 -0.98 17.04
C LEU A 15 8.02 -1.38 18.22
N GLY A 16 6.69 -1.41 18.02
CA GLY A 16 5.73 -1.72 19.08
C GLY A 16 5.45 -3.21 19.20
N ILE A 17 4.94 -3.85 18.14
CA ILE A 17 4.47 -5.25 18.19
C ILE A 17 5.64 -6.24 18.12
N MET A 18 6.61 -6.00 17.24
CA MET A 18 7.77 -6.90 17.08
C MET A 18 8.91 -6.61 18.06
N HIS A 19 8.83 -5.52 18.83
CA HIS A 19 9.88 -5.07 19.75
C HIS A 19 11.28 -5.02 19.10
N LEU A 20 11.36 -4.70 17.81
CA LEU A 20 12.64 -4.61 17.13
C LEU A 20 13.43 -3.41 17.65
N PRO A 21 14.75 -3.55 17.86
CA PRO A 21 15.62 -2.40 18.00
C PRO A 21 15.45 -1.47 16.78
N PRO A 22 15.39 -0.14 16.96
CA PRO A 22 15.18 0.79 15.85
C PRO A 22 16.17 0.61 14.70
N SER A 23 17.44 0.29 15.01
CA SER A 23 18.47 0.00 14.02
C SER A 23 18.15 -1.22 13.16
N ALA A 24 17.60 -2.29 13.74
CA ALA A 24 17.21 -3.49 13.02
C ALA A 24 15.98 -3.22 12.13
N PHE A 25 15.01 -2.44 12.62
CA PHE A 25 13.85 -2.03 11.84
C PHE A 25 14.24 -1.19 10.60
N TRP A 26 15.12 -0.21 10.77
CA TRP A 26 15.58 0.63 9.65
C TRP A 26 16.52 -0.07 8.69
N ALA A 27 17.22 -1.12 9.13
CA ALA A 27 18.05 -1.96 8.26
C ALA A 27 17.21 -2.99 7.47
N MET A 28 15.98 -3.26 7.90
CA MET A 28 15.10 -4.24 7.26
C MET A 28 14.58 -3.72 5.91
N THR A 29 14.51 -4.61 4.92
CA THR A 29 13.94 -4.29 3.61
C THR A 29 12.40 -4.23 3.66
N PRO A 30 11.75 -3.46 2.77
CA PRO A 30 10.28 -3.45 2.67
C PRO A 30 9.67 -4.84 2.40
N ARG A 31 10.41 -5.74 1.74
CA ARG A 31 9.98 -7.12 1.46
C ARG A 31 9.94 -7.95 2.75
N GLU A 32 10.93 -7.79 3.62
CA GLU A 32 10.96 -8.46 4.92
C GLU A 32 9.89 -7.91 5.86
N LEU A 33 9.63 -6.59 5.83
CA LEU A 33 8.50 -5.99 6.54
C LEU A 33 7.16 -6.60 6.08
N ALA A 34 6.94 -6.70 4.77
CA ALA A 34 5.74 -7.30 4.22
C ALA A 34 5.58 -8.78 4.62
N ALA A 35 6.68 -9.54 4.66
CA ALA A 35 6.67 -10.92 5.13
C ALA A 35 6.29 -11.01 6.62
N ALA A 36 6.89 -10.19 7.48
CA ALA A 36 6.56 -10.14 8.91
C ALA A 36 5.10 -9.75 9.15
N MET A 37 4.59 -8.76 8.42
CA MET A 37 3.19 -8.34 8.48
C MET A 37 2.24 -9.45 8.01
N SER A 38 2.62 -10.25 7.01
CA SER A 38 1.80 -11.35 6.49
C SER A 38 1.61 -12.49 7.50
N VAL A 39 2.57 -12.68 8.42
CA VAL A 39 2.45 -13.64 9.52
C VAL A 39 1.40 -13.18 10.52
N VAL A 40 1.32 -11.88 10.80
CA VAL A 40 0.41 -11.32 11.80
C VAL A 40 -1.00 -11.05 11.26
N GLN A 41 -1.11 -10.59 10.02
CA GLN A 41 -2.41 -10.31 9.39
C GLN A 41 -3.04 -11.53 8.71
N GLY A 42 -2.31 -12.64 8.68
CA GLY A 42 -2.65 -13.81 7.87
C GLY A 42 -2.27 -13.60 6.40
N HIS A 43 -1.91 -14.70 5.74
CA HIS A 43 -1.57 -14.66 4.32
C HIS A 43 -2.83 -14.28 3.53
N ARG A 44 -2.80 -13.16 2.81
CA ARG A 44 -3.79 -12.91 1.74
C ARG A 44 -3.50 -13.90 0.62
N THR A 45 -4.04 -15.11 0.75
CA THR A 45 -3.91 -16.17 -0.26
C THR A 45 -4.79 -15.85 -1.45
N GLY A 46 -4.16 -15.35 -2.52
CA GLY A 46 -4.69 -15.44 -3.87
C GLY A 46 -5.04 -14.11 -4.55
N PRO A 47 -5.18 -14.13 -5.89
CA PRO A 47 -5.67 -13.00 -6.66
C PRO A 47 -7.03 -12.53 -6.11
N PRO A 48 -7.31 -11.21 -6.11
CA PRO A 48 -8.62 -10.72 -5.71
C PRO A 48 -9.70 -11.36 -6.60
N PRO A 49 -10.84 -11.80 -6.02
CA PRO A 49 -11.92 -12.35 -6.80
C PRO A 49 -12.39 -11.32 -7.84
N ARG A 50 -12.85 -11.79 -9.00
CA ARG A 50 -13.24 -10.91 -10.12
C ARG A 50 -14.29 -9.86 -9.72
N ALA A 51 -15.15 -10.17 -8.75
CA ALA A 51 -16.10 -9.22 -8.16
C ALA A 51 -15.41 -8.07 -7.41
N ALA A 52 -14.37 -8.35 -6.62
CA ALA A 52 -13.60 -7.33 -5.90
C ALA A 52 -12.83 -6.44 -6.88
N LEU A 53 -12.25 -7.03 -7.94
CA LEU A 53 -11.62 -6.27 -9.01
C LEU A 53 -12.62 -5.33 -9.70
N ARG A 54 -13.84 -5.80 -10.00
CA ARG A 54 -14.90 -4.96 -10.56
C ARG A 54 -15.29 -3.80 -9.65
N GLN A 55 -15.40 -4.04 -8.34
CA GLN A 55 -15.65 -2.98 -7.35
C GLN A 55 -14.54 -1.92 -7.37
N MET A 56 -13.28 -2.34 -7.42
CA MET A 56 -12.14 -1.41 -7.49
C MET A 56 -12.18 -0.56 -8.77
N LEU A 57 -12.45 -1.18 -9.93
CA LEU A 57 -12.58 -0.47 -11.20
C LEU A 57 -13.72 0.57 -11.17
N SER A 58 -14.84 0.26 -10.51
CA SER A 58 -15.93 1.24 -10.35
C SER A 58 -15.61 2.37 -9.37
N ALA A 59 -14.85 2.06 -8.31
CA ALA A 59 -14.51 3.04 -7.27
C ALA A 59 -13.39 4.01 -7.71
N PHE A 60 -12.51 3.57 -8.60
CA PHE A 60 -11.36 4.33 -9.09
C PHE A 60 -11.32 4.36 -10.62
N PRO A 61 -12.24 5.08 -11.27
CA PRO A 61 -12.21 5.23 -12.73
C PRO A 61 -11.02 6.10 -13.15
N ASP A 62 -10.17 5.58 -14.04
CA ASP A 62 -9.08 6.33 -14.66
C ASP A 62 -9.69 7.37 -15.61
N THR A 63 -9.92 8.57 -15.09
CA THR A 63 -10.39 9.68 -15.92
C THR A 63 -9.18 10.28 -16.63
N PRO A 64 -9.15 10.37 -17.98
CA PRO A 64 -8.01 10.96 -18.66
C PRO A 64 -7.84 12.41 -18.20
N CYS A 65 -6.61 12.76 -17.84
CA CYS A 65 -6.20 14.14 -17.57
C CYS A 65 -6.61 15.00 -18.77
N GLY A 66 -7.54 15.92 -18.54
CA GLY A 66 -8.11 16.78 -19.57
C GLY A 66 -6.99 17.48 -20.32
N LYS A 67 -6.97 17.33 -21.66
CA LYS A 67 -6.07 18.09 -22.52
C LYS A 67 -6.41 19.56 -22.31
N ARG A 68 -5.54 20.32 -21.66
CA ARG A 68 -5.66 21.79 -21.66
C ARG A 68 -5.26 22.21 -23.06
N VAL A 69 -6.24 22.36 -23.95
CA VAL A 69 -6.02 23.02 -25.24
C VAL A 69 -5.79 24.48 -24.91
N SER A 70 -4.52 24.87 -24.88
CA SER A 70 -4.13 26.26 -24.77
C SER A 70 -4.20 26.87 -26.16
N ASP A 71 -5.35 27.41 -26.54
CA ASP A 71 -5.44 28.41 -27.61
C ASP A 71 -4.63 29.63 -27.18
N HIS A 72 -3.48 29.83 -27.80
CA HIS A 72 -2.80 31.13 -27.80
C HIS A 72 -3.05 31.74 -29.18
N GLY A 73 -4.02 32.64 -29.23
CA GLY A 73 -4.11 33.69 -30.25
C GLY A 73 -3.19 34.85 -29.92
#